data_AF-A0A3S4Y696-F1
#
_entry.id   AF-A0A3S4Y696-F1
#
_cell.length_a   1.000
_cell.length_b   1.000
_cell.length_c   1.000
_cell.angle_alpha   90.00
_cell.angle_beta   90.00
_cell.angle_gamma   90.00
#
_symmetry.space_group_name_H-M   'P 1'
#
loop_
_entity.id
_entity.type
_entity.pdbx_description
1 polymer ?
#
loop_
_entity_poly.entity_id
_entity_poly.type
_entity_poly.pdbx_seq_one_letter_code
_entity_poly.pdbx_strand_id
1 'polypeptide(L)'
;MVKAKLGNDRRFGKLIEEQNDIDFPYYNGQPVYLKTWKWIVAWLGTFVGFLVLSLIPTHNNIEMIPTRILFTVTPLAIFWYLTKPYWKAIFRKPVAKDYWYMVIFAILNIVITTIIAIIVQALGFHTADTPATNGLGHAHVAELVAFYVGTGIQLFGEELLVVIPFLAVMSILQLKFSVSRKKSILWAWLLSALWFGAIHLTTYNWNIIQCFVIIGGARIALTLAFIRTKNIWVSTGAHILNDWALFTAITLAQVLK
;
A
#
# COMPACT_ATOMS: atom_id res chain seq x y z
N MET A 1 19.90 -31.96 -4.83
CA MET A 1 18.76 -31.67 -3.94
C MET A 1 19.30 -31.42 -2.54
N VAL A 2 19.79 -30.20 -2.28
CA VAL A 2 20.29 -29.80 -0.96
C VAL A 2 19.10 -29.27 -0.19
N LYS A 3 18.63 -30.02 0.82
CA LYS A 3 17.79 -29.46 1.88
C LYS A 3 18.66 -28.43 2.61
N ALA A 4 18.62 -27.18 2.14
CA ALA A 4 19.13 -26.06 2.90
C ALA A 4 18.32 -26.05 4.20
N LYS A 5 19.00 -26.36 5.29
CA LYS A 5 18.54 -26.26 6.67
C LYS A 5 18.23 -24.78 6.89
N LEU A 6 16.99 -24.35 6.61
CA LEU A 6 16.50 -23.00 6.88
C LEU A 6 16.51 -22.81 8.41
N GLY A 7 17.65 -22.35 8.90
CA GLY A 7 17.86 -22.09 10.32
C GLY A 7 16.91 -20.99 10.78
N ASN A 8 16.06 -21.33 11.75
CA ASN A 8 15.26 -20.40 12.54
C ASN A 8 14.37 -19.44 11.71
N ASP A 9 13.30 -20.00 11.15
CA ASP A 9 12.05 -19.35 10.69
C ASP A 9 11.28 -18.66 11.84
N ARG A 10 11.97 -17.96 12.74
CA ARG A 10 11.30 -17.26 13.82
C ARG A 10 10.52 -16.11 13.19
N ARG A 11 9.20 -16.17 13.27
CA ARG A 11 8.34 -15.00 13.03
C ARG A 11 8.76 -13.86 13.96
N PHE A 12 8.40 -12.64 13.62
CA PHE A 12 8.34 -11.58 14.62
C PHE A 12 7.31 -11.95 15.70
N GLY A 13 7.35 -11.27 16.85
CA GLY A 13 6.42 -11.53 17.95
C GLY A 13 4.96 -11.33 17.55
N LYS A 14 4.04 -11.78 18.41
CA LYS A 14 2.57 -11.76 18.22
C LYS A 14 1.99 -10.37 17.88
N LEU A 15 2.75 -9.29 18.12
CA LEU A 15 2.35 -7.92 17.78
C LEU A 15 2.54 -7.59 16.29
N ILE A 16 3.56 -8.17 15.64
CA ILE A 16 3.90 -7.87 14.24
C ILE A 16 3.32 -8.94 13.31
N GLU A 17 3.39 -10.21 13.70
CA GLU A 17 2.93 -11.33 12.87
C GLU A 17 1.98 -12.25 13.63
N GLU A 18 0.95 -12.72 12.93
CA GLU A 18 0.15 -13.84 13.41
C GLU A 18 1.00 -15.11 13.52
N GLN A 19 0.77 -15.85 14.60
CA GLN A 19 1.42 -17.14 14.89
C GLN A 19 0.53 -18.27 14.39
N ASN A 20 0.35 -18.33 13.07
CA ASN A 20 -0.30 -19.42 12.35
C ASN A 20 0.68 -20.01 11.33
N ASP A 21 0.29 -21.08 10.66
CA ASP A 21 1.15 -21.74 9.66
C ASP A 21 1.25 -20.97 8.34
N ILE A 22 0.61 -19.81 8.25
CA ILE A 22 0.49 -19.09 7.00
C ILE A 22 1.57 -18.04 6.85
N ASP A 23 2.34 -18.12 5.77
CA ASP A 23 3.45 -17.21 5.48
C ASP A 23 3.18 -16.29 4.28
N PHE A 24 4.10 -15.38 4.01
CA PHE A 24 4.12 -14.58 2.79
C PHE A 24 4.22 -15.50 1.57
N PRO A 25 3.49 -15.23 0.49
CA PRO A 25 3.67 -15.99 -0.73
C PRO A 25 4.96 -15.58 -1.46
N TYR A 26 5.45 -16.48 -2.30
CA TYR A 26 6.56 -16.38 -3.26
C TYR A 26 7.97 -16.16 -2.69
N TYR A 27 8.10 -15.68 -1.45
CA TYR A 27 9.38 -15.28 -0.88
C TYR A 27 10.41 -16.42 -0.83
N ASN A 28 9.96 -17.64 -0.55
CA ASN A 28 10.76 -18.87 -0.52
C ASN A 28 10.52 -19.79 -1.75
N GLY A 29 9.95 -19.24 -2.82
CA GLY A 29 9.64 -19.98 -4.05
C GLY A 29 8.31 -20.76 -4.02
N GLN A 30 7.53 -20.66 -2.95
CA GLN A 30 6.18 -21.24 -2.85
C GLN A 30 5.12 -20.15 -2.93
N PRO A 31 3.99 -20.33 -3.64
CA PRO A 31 3.58 -21.53 -4.36
C PRO A 31 4.21 -21.67 -5.76
N VAL A 32 4.86 -20.60 -6.24
CA VAL A 32 5.59 -20.62 -7.51
C VAL A 32 6.86 -19.78 -7.39
N TYR A 33 7.94 -20.30 -7.97
CA TYR A 33 9.19 -19.57 -8.07
C TYR A 33 9.15 -18.58 -9.23
N LEU A 34 9.43 -17.31 -8.95
CA LEU A 34 9.64 -16.27 -9.96
C LEU A 34 11.13 -15.93 -10.07
N LYS A 35 11.65 -15.95 -11.31
CA LYS A 35 12.98 -15.40 -11.61
C LYS A 35 13.01 -13.90 -11.31
N THR A 36 14.17 -13.35 -10.92
CA THR A 36 14.36 -11.92 -10.60
C THR A 36 13.81 -10.98 -11.66
N TRP A 37 13.98 -11.26 -12.95
CA TRP A 37 13.46 -10.39 -14.02
C TRP A 37 11.93 -10.30 -14.01
N LYS A 38 11.22 -11.36 -13.62
CA LYS A 38 9.75 -11.32 -13.50
C LYS A 38 9.34 -10.38 -12.37
N TRP A 39 10.08 -10.38 -11.27
CA TRP A 39 9.85 -9.43 -10.18
C TRP A 39 10.10 -7.98 -10.60
N ILE A 40 11.15 -7.74 -11.39
CA ILE A 40 11.41 -6.41 -11.97
C ILE A 40 10.24 -5.99 -12.87
N VAL A 41 9.74 -6.88 -13.75
CA VAL A 41 8.57 -6.59 -14.59
C VAL A 41 7.32 -6.34 -13.75
N ALA A 42 7.08 -7.11 -12.69
CA ALA A 42 5.93 -6.91 -11.81
C ALA A 42 5.99 -5.54 -11.11
N TRP A 43 7.16 -5.15 -10.59
CA TRP A 43 7.37 -3.85 -9.97
C TRP A 43 7.22 -2.72 -10.99
N LEU A 44 7.85 -2.82 -12.16
CA LEU A 44 7.64 -1.82 -13.22
C LEU A 44 6.17 -1.74 -13.65
N GLY A 45 5.43 -2.85 -13.62
CA GLY A 45 3.99 -2.86 -13.86
C GLY A 45 3.19 -2.00 -12.87
N THR A 46 3.60 -1.92 -11.60
CA THR A 46 2.98 -0.99 -10.65
C THR A 46 3.30 0.46 -10.98
N PHE A 47 4.51 0.74 -11.45
CA PHE A 47 4.86 2.08 -11.92
C PHE A 47 4.08 2.48 -13.18
N VAL A 48 3.88 1.57 -14.13
CA VAL A 48 3.04 1.81 -15.32
C VAL A 48 1.60 2.14 -14.89
N GLY A 49 1.04 1.41 -13.92
CA GLY A 49 -0.24 1.77 -13.33
C GLY A 49 -0.24 3.21 -12.79
N PHE A 50 0.77 3.58 -12.01
CA PHE A 50 0.90 4.95 -11.48
C PHE A 50 0.97 5.99 -12.62
N LEU A 51 1.71 5.73 -13.69
CA LEU A 51 1.77 6.62 -14.86
C LEU A 51 0.40 6.80 -15.52
N VAL A 52 -0.43 5.75 -15.57
CA VAL A 52 -1.82 5.88 -16.03
C VAL A 52 -2.59 6.88 -15.17
N LEU A 53 -2.46 6.79 -13.84
CA LEU A 53 -3.10 7.71 -12.91
C LEU A 53 -2.59 9.15 -13.05
N SER A 54 -1.31 9.34 -13.35
CA SER A 54 -0.67 10.66 -13.39
C SER A 54 -0.73 11.36 -14.76
N LEU A 55 -0.79 10.61 -15.86
CA LEU A 55 -0.64 11.16 -17.21
C LEU A 55 -1.94 11.26 -17.99
N ILE A 56 -2.98 10.50 -17.61
CA ILE A 56 -4.30 10.64 -18.24
C ILE A 56 -5.02 11.83 -17.60
N PRO A 57 -5.30 12.91 -18.35
CA PRO A 57 -5.98 14.07 -17.81
C PRO A 57 -7.45 13.74 -17.51
N THR A 58 -7.95 14.23 -16.39
CA THR A 58 -9.34 14.09 -15.95
C THR A 58 -9.78 15.38 -15.29
N HIS A 59 -11.00 15.85 -15.53
CA HIS A 59 -11.45 17.15 -15.05
C HIS A 59 -12.29 17.07 -13.77
N ASN A 60 -12.85 15.91 -13.47
CA ASN A 60 -13.73 15.69 -12.31
C ASN A 60 -13.60 14.23 -11.81
N ASN A 61 -14.28 13.90 -10.70
CA ASN A 61 -14.16 12.57 -10.11
C ASN A 61 -14.86 11.48 -10.91
N ILE A 62 -15.89 11.83 -11.69
CA ILE A 62 -16.60 10.89 -12.56
C ILE A 62 -15.67 10.42 -13.67
N GLU A 63 -15.01 11.34 -14.37
CA GLU A 63 -14.00 11.07 -15.40
C GLU A 63 -12.77 10.34 -14.86
N MET A 64 -12.48 10.50 -13.57
CA MET A 64 -11.34 9.82 -12.93
C MET A 64 -11.59 8.33 -12.64
N ILE A 65 -12.84 7.87 -12.66
CA ILE A 65 -13.18 6.46 -12.36
C ILE A 65 -12.46 5.47 -13.32
N PRO A 66 -12.54 5.60 -14.66
CA PRO A 66 -11.81 4.72 -15.58
C PRO A 66 -10.31 4.71 -15.33
N THR A 67 -9.70 5.87 -15.08
CA THR A 67 -8.26 5.98 -14.81
C THR A 67 -7.86 5.27 -13.52
N ARG A 68 -8.66 5.39 -12.44
CA ARG A 68 -8.43 4.67 -11.17
C ARG A 68 -8.60 3.16 -11.33
N ILE A 69 -9.54 2.71 -12.17
CA ILE A 69 -9.69 1.30 -12.54
C ILE A 69 -8.45 0.81 -13.29
N LEU A 70 -8.00 1.55 -14.31
CA LEU A 70 -6.83 1.18 -15.11
C LEU A 70 -5.55 1.14 -14.26
N PHE A 71 -5.36 2.12 -13.37
CA PHE A 71 -4.28 2.12 -12.38
C PHE A 71 -4.24 0.82 -11.56
N THR A 72 -5.40 0.33 -11.14
CA THR A 72 -5.52 -0.86 -10.29
C THR A 72 -5.39 -2.17 -11.08
N VAL A 73 -6.05 -2.25 -12.24
CA VAL A 73 -6.09 -3.46 -13.06
C VAL A 73 -4.75 -3.71 -13.75
N THR A 74 -4.00 -2.67 -14.13
CA THR A 74 -2.70 -2.80 -14.82
C THR A 74 -1.69 -3.64 -14.03
N PRO A 75 -1.29 -3.29 -12.79
CA PRO A 75 -0.38 -4.11 -12.00
C PRO A 75 -0.96 -5.48 -11.69
N LEU A 76 -2.27 -5.58 -11.44
CA LEU A 76 -2.91 -6.86 -11.15
C LEU A 76 -2.85 -7.82 -12.34
N ALA A 77 -3.10 -7.32 -13.56
CA ALA A 77 -3.05 -8.10 -14.80
C ALA A 77 -1.63 -8.55 -15.13
N ILE A 78 -0.63 -7.68 -14.95
CA ILE A 78 0.78 -8.03 -15.12
C ILE A 78 1.17 -9.09 -14.08
N PHE A 79 0.82 -8.88 -12.82
CA PHE A 79 1.12 -9.83 -11.75
C PHE A 79 0.44 -11.19 -11.98
N TRP A 80 -0.83 -11.19 -12.40
CA TRP A 80 -1.57 -12.36 -12.83
C TRP A 80 -0.86 -13.10 -13.96
N TYR A 81 -0.44 -12.39 -15.00
CA TYR A 81 0.23 -12.99 -16.14
C TYR A 81 1.55 -13.68 -15.74
N LEU A 82 2.29 -13.11 -14.80
CA LEU A 82 3.59 -13.61 -14.34
C LEU A 82 3.49 -14.78 -13.36
N THR A 83 2.48 -14.78 -12.50
CA THR A 83 2.23 -15.79 -11.45
C THR A 83 1.22 -16.87 -11.84
N LYS A 84 0.50 -16.68 -12.95
CA LYS A 84 -0.48 -17.63 -13.50
C LYS A 84 -1.56 -17.99 -12.46
N PRO A 85 -1.94 -19.25 -12.17
CA PRO A 85 -3.06 -19.49 -11.25
C PRO A 85 -2.75 -19.06 -9.82
N TYR A 86 -1.47 -18.82 -9.50
CA TYR A 86 -1.00 -18.53 -8.15
C TYR A 86 -1.19 -17.08 -7.72
N TRP A 87 -1.55 -16.16 -8.62
CA TRP A 87 -1.75 -14.72 -8.31
C TRP A 87 -2.63 -14.47 -7.09
N LYS A 88 -3.61 -15.35 -6.87
CA LYS A 88 -4.55 -15.30 -5.74
C LYS A 88 -3.88 -15.48 -4.39
N ALA A 89 -2.60 -15.88 -4.31
CA ALA A 89 -1.93 -16.19 -3.05
C ALA A 89 -1.75 -14.99 -2.10
N ILE A 90 -1.87 -13.75 -2.62
CA ILE A 90 -1.91 -12.52 -1.79
C ILE A 90 -3.31 -12.24 -1.21
N PHE A 91 -4.34 -12.93 -1.70
CA PHE A 91 -5.72 -12.78 -1.29
C PHE A 91 -6.16 -13.97 -0.43
N ARG A 92 -6.88 -13.68 0.64
CA ARG A 92 -7.58 -14.71 1.41
C ARG A 92 -8.97 -14.23 1.77
N LYS A 93 -9.91 -15.16 1.85
CA LYS A 93 -11.26 -14.83 2.30
C LYS A 93 -11.18 -14.19 3.70
N PRO A 94 -11.60 -12.92 3.86
CA PRO A 94 -11.56 -12.28 5.17
C PRO A 94 -12.44 -13.03 6.16
N VAL A 95 -11.96 -13.17 7.40
CA VAL A 95 -12.73 -13.68 8.54
C VAL A 95 -13.10 -12.53 9.49
N ALA A 96 -14.00 -12.76 10.45
CA ALA A 96 -14.45 -11.69 11.38
C ALA A 96 -13.30 -10.89 12.02
N LYS A 97 -12.24 -11.59 12.42
CA LYS A 97 -11.02 -11.00 13.00
C LYS A 97 -10.28 -10.06 12.04
N ASP A 98 -10.34 -10.31 10.73
CA ASP A 98 -9.67 -9.49 9.73
C ASP A 98 -10.32 -8.11 9.62
N TYR A 99 -11.64 -8.02 9.70
CA TYR A 99 -12.36 -6.73 9.73
C TYR A 99 -11.98 -5.91 10.97
N TRP A 100 -11.79 -6.57 12.12
CA TRP A 100 -11.28 -5.91 13.31
C TRP A 100 -9.85 -5.37 13.11
N TYR A 101 -9.00 -6.12 12.43
CA TYR A 101 -7.67 -5.63 12.07
C TYR A 101 -7.71 -4.45 11.09
N MET A 102 -8.62 -4.43 10.13
CA MET A 102 -8.79 -3.26 9.24
C MET A 102 -9.01 -1.98 10.06
N VAL A 103 -9.92 -2.03 11.04
CA VAL A 103 -10.20 -0.89 11.94
C VAL A 103 -9.00 -0.53 12.80
N ILE A 104 -8.37 -1.51 13.46
CA ILE A 104 -7.20 -1.26 14.33
C ILE A 104 -6.07 -0.60 13.54
N PHE A 105 -5.73 -1.11 12.36
CA PHE A 105 -4.64 -0.56 11.57
C PHE A 105 -4.96 0.80 10.96
N ALA A 106 -6.22 1.06 10.63
CA ALA A 106 -6.67 2.40 10.24
C ALA A 106 -6.46 3.40 11.38
N ILE A 107 -6.95 3.09 12.59
CA ILE A 107 -6.78 3.96 13.77
C ILE A 107 -5.29 4.14 14.11
N LEU A 108 -4.52 3.06 14.11
CA LEU A 108 -3.08 3.10 14.36
C LEU A 108 -2.37 4.02 13.36
N ASN A 109 -2.73 3.92 12.08
CA ASN A 109 -2.16 4.77 11.05
C ASN A 109 -2.52 6.25 11.26
N ILE A 110 -3.79 6.57 11.54
CA ILE A 110 -4.21 7.95 11.86
C ILE A 110 -3.37 8.48 13.03
N VAL A 111 -3.27 7.74 14.14
CA VAL A 111 -2.50 8.18 15.32
C VAL A 111 -1.03 8.42 14.99
N ILE A 112 -0.39 7.46 14.31
CA ILE A 112 1.04 7.58 13.94
C ILE A 112 1.26 8.77 13.00
N THR A 113 0.44 8.90 11.96
CA THR A 113 0.59 9.96 10.96
C THR A 113 0.32 11.34 11.55
N THR A 114 -0.67 11.49 12.43
CA THR A 114 -0.91 12.72 13.18
C THR A 114 0.28 13.09 14.08
N ILE A 115 0.83 12.13 14.83
CA ILE A 115 2.02 12.38 15.68
C ILE A 115 3.21 12.82 14.82
N ILE A 116 3.48 12.12 13.72
CA ILE A 116 4.57 12.48 12.81
C ILE A 116 4.34 13.88 12.23
N ALA A 117 3.12 14.19 11.77
CA ALA A 117 2.80 15.50 11.22
C ALA A 117 2.96 16.63 12.24
N ILE A 118 2.59 16.41 13.51
CA ILE A 118 2.83 17.36 14.62
C ILE A 118 4.33 17.59 14.83
N ILE A 119 5.12 16.51 14.87
CA ILE A 119 6.58 16.61 15.05
C ILE A 119 7.20 17.38 13.88
N VAL A 120 6.84 17.05 12.64
CA VAL A 120 7.34 17.72 11.43
C VAL A 120 7.03 19.22 11.47
N GLN A 121 5.81 19.60 11.84
CA GLN A 121 5.42 21.01 11.98
C GLN A 121 6.15 21.71 13.13
N ALA A 122 6.30 21.04 14.28
CA ALA A 122 7.04 21.58 15.43
C ALA A 122 8.52 21.83 15.12
N LEU A 123 9.09 21.06 14.18
CA LEU A 123 10.45 21.26 13.66
C LEU A 123 10.54 22.36 12.58
N GLY A 124 9.44 23.06 12.29
CA GLY A 124 9.41 24.19 11.35
C GLY A 124 9.23 23.79 9.88
N PHE A 125 8.89 22.53 9.58
CA PHE A 125 8.62 22.10 8.21
C PHE A 125 7.15 22.29 7.85
N HIS A 126 6.90 22.88 6.68
CA HIS A 126 5.56 23.04 6.13
C HIS A 126 5.16 21.83 5.28
N THR A 127 3.86 21.51 5.28
CA THR A 127 3.25 20.51 4.39
C THR A 127 2.50 21.21 3.26
N ALA A 128 2.57 20.67 2.05
CA ALA A 128 1.67 21.04 0.97
C ALA A 128 0.24 20.60 1.27
N ASP A 129 -0.72 21.33 0.71
CA ASP A 129 -2.15 21.01 0.78
C ASP A 129 -2.42 19.59 0.23
N THR A 130 -3.54 19.01 0.64
CA THR A 130 -3.97 17.68 0.18
C THR A 130 -4.82 17.82 -1.08
N PRO A 131 -4.26 17.64 -2.29
CA PRO A 131 -4.96 18.03 -3.51
C PRO A 131 -6.22 17.19 -3.77
N ALA A 132 -6.23 15.94 -3.28
CA ALA A 132 -7.34 15.00 -3.43
C ALA A 132 -8.66 15.50 -2.83
N THR A 133 -8.60 16.36 -1.80
CA THR A 133 -9.79 16.88 -1.11
C THR A 133 -10.19 18.29 -1.55
N ASN A 134 -9.51 18.87 -2.53
CA ASN A 134 -9.77 20.25 -2.94
C ASN A 134 -11.19 20.40 -3.51
N GLY A 135 -11.97 21.32 -2.92
CA GLY A 135 -13.32 21.64 -3.37
C GLY A 135 -14.40 20.61 -3.04
N LEU A 136 -14.09 19.52 -2.33
CA LEU A 136 -15.07 18.47 -2.03
C LEU A 136 -16.23 18.94 -1.13
N GLY A 137 -15.99 19.89 -0.22
CA GLY A 137 -17.03 20.44 0.66
C GLY A 137 -18.17 21.14 -0.09
N HIS A 138 -17.91 21.59 -1.32
CA HIS A 138 -18.87 22.28 -2.18
C HIS A 138 -19.22 21.48 -3.43
N ALA A 139 -18.78 20.21 -3.50
CA ALA A 139 -19.01 19.36 -4.65
C ALA A 139 -20.48 18.91 -4.73
N HIS A 140 -20.95 18.69 -5.96
CA HIS A 140 -22.26 18.06 -6.16
C HIS A 140 -22.25 16.62 -5.63
N VAL A 141 -23.42 16.10 -5.22
CA VAL A 141 -23.54 14.75 -4.64
C VAL A 141 -22.96 13.67 -5.55
N ALA A 142 -23.17 13.76 -6.86
CA ALA A 142 -22.61 12.81 -7.82
C ALA A 142 -21.07 12.80 -7.83
N GLU A 143 -20.44 13.97 -7.71
CA GLU A 143 -18.97 14.11 -7.61
C GLU A 143 -18.44 13.50 -6.31
N LEU A 144 -19.14 13.71 -5.20
CA LEU A 144 -18.77 13.12 -3.92
C LEU A 144 -18.87 11.59 -3.95
N VAL A 145 -19.96 11.04 -4.51
CA VAL A 145 -20.11 9.59 -4.70
C VAL A 145 -19.01 9.04 -5.60
N ALA A 146 -18.72 9.70 -6.72
CA ALA A 146 -17.64 9.30 -7.63
C ALA A 146 -16.26 9.36 -6.97
N PHE A 147 -16.02 10.34 -6.09
CA PHE A 147 -14.80 10.46 -5.30
C PHE A 147 -14.62 9.24 -4.38
N TYR A 148 -15.61 8.89 -3.56
CA TYR A 148 -15.50 7.75 -2.65
C TYR A 148 -15.43 6.41 -3.40
N VAL A 149 -16.29 6.17 -4.39
CA VAL A 149 -16.24 4.93 -5.19
C VAL A 149 -14.90 4.80 -5.91
N GLY A 150 -14.45 5.87 -6.56
CA GLY A 150 -13.18 5.87 -7.27
C GLY A 150 -11.99 5.67 -6.33
N THR A 151 -11.90 6.41 -5.23
CA THR A 151 -10.81 6.26 -4.27
C THR A 151 -10.80 4.87 -3.63
N GLY A 152 -11.96 4.25 -3.36
CA GLY A 152 -12.02 2.87 -2.90
C GLY A 152 -11.33 1.88 -3.87
N ILE A 153 -11.51 2.08 -5.18
CA ILE A 153 -10.82 1.30 -6.22
C ILE A 153 -9.32 1.64 -6.23
N GLN A 154 -8.99 2.93 -6.25
CA GLN A 154 -7.61 3.42 -6.30
C GLN A 154 -6.77 2.91 -5.12
N LEU A 155 -7.32 2.92 -3.90
CA LEU A 155 -6.59 2.52 -2.69
C LEU A 155 -6.23 1.02 -2.72
N PHE A 156 -7.01 0.17 -3.39
CA PHE A 156 -6.58 -1.20 -3.67
C PHE A 156 -5.42 -1.24 -4.68
N GLY A 157 -5.45 -0.40 -5.71
CA GLY A 157 -4.32 -0.20 -6.62
C GLY A 157 -3.04 0.25 -5.89
N GLU A 158 -3.16 1.14 -4.91
CA GLU A 158 -2.05 1.59 -4.07
C GLU A 158 -1.50 0.45 -3.19
N GLU A 159 -2.35 -0.44 -2.68
CA GLU A 159 -1.88 -1.63 -1.98
C GLU A 159 -1.11 -2.59 -2.91
N LEU A 160 -1.54 -2.75 -4.17
CA LEU A 160 -0.76 -3.51 -5.16
C LEU A 160 0.60 -2.86 -5.45
N LEU A 161 0.61 -1.53 -5.56
CA LEU A 161 1.80 -0.69 -5.76
C LEU A 161 2.84 -0.81 -4.64
N VAL A 162 2.44 -1.32 -3.48
CA VAL A 162 3.32 -1.52 -2.31
C VAL A 162 3.61 -3.01 -2.09
N VAL A 163 2.58 -3.85 -2.08
CA VAL A 163 2.69 -5.29 -1.78
C VAL A 163 3.50 -6.02 -2.85
N ILE A 164 3.38 -5.66 -4.13
CA ILE A 164 4.17 -6.31 -5.19
C ILE A 164 5.67 -5.99 -5.02
N PRO A 165 6.11 -4.71 -4.89
CA PRO A 165 7.50 -4.39 -4.53
C PRO A 165 7.97 -5.03 -3.24
N PHE A 166 7.14 -5.06 -2.20
CA PHE A 166 7.46 -5.73 -0.94
C PHE A 166 7.81 -7.22 -1.18
N LEU A 167 6.95 -7.95 -1.89
CA LEU A 167 7.18 -9.37 -2.19
C LEU A 167 8.37 -9.57 -3.13
N ALA A 168 8.60 -8.67 -4.08
CA ALA A 168 9.76 -8.68 -4.96
C ALA A 168 11.07 -8.59 -4.16
N VAL A 169 11.19 -7.59 -3.29
CA VAL A 169 12.37 -7.42 -2.41
C VAL A 169 12.56 -8.64 -1.55
N MET A 170 11.51 -9.10 -0.88
CA MET A 170 11.61 -10.25 0.04
C MET A 170 12.06 -11.52 -0.68
N SER A 171 11.49 -11.81 -1.86
CA SER A 171 11.84 -12.97 -2.68
C SER A 171 13.27 -12.91 -3.21
N ILE A 172 13.70 -11.74 -3.71
CA ILE A 172 15.07 -11.55 -4.21
C ILE A 172 16.08 -11.71 -3.07
N LEU A 173 15.85 -11.05 -1.93
CA LEU A 173 16.74 -11.13 -0.78
C LEU A 173 16.89 -12.57 -0.26
N GLN A 174 15.79 -13.32 -0.19
CA GLN A 174 15.86 -14.68 0.33
C GLN A 174 16.39 -15.70 -0.67
N LEU A 175 15.94 -15.66 -1.93
CA LEU A 175 16.29 -16.70 -2.91
C LEU A 175 17.61 -16.44 -3.64
N LYS A 176 18.01 -15.17 -3.80
CA LYS A 176 19.24 -14.79 -4.51
C LYS A 176 20.38 -14.47 -3.55
N PHE A 177 20.08 -13.83 -2.43
CA PHE A 177 21.09 -13.35 -1.47
C PHE A 177 21.09 -14.12 -0.14
N SER A 178 20.25 -15.14 0.02
CA SER A 178 20.17 -15.98 1.23
C SER A 178 19.99 -15.17 2.52
N VAL A 179 19.35 -14.00 2.44
CA VAL A 179 19.08 -13.14 3.59
C VAL A 179 17.96 -13.77 4.43
N SER A 180 18.10 -13.72 5.75
CA SER A 180 17.10 -14.31 6.67
C SER A 180 15.71 -13.69 6.49
N ARG A 181 14.67 -14.47 6.78
CA ARG A 181 13.25 -14.05 6.62
C ARG A 181 12.95 -12.70 7.30
N LYS A 182 13.34 -12.52 8.56
CA LYS A 182 13.14 -11.27 9.31
C LYS A 182 13.81 -10.06 8.65
N LYS A 183 15.08 -10.22 8.23
CA LYS A 183 15.82 -9.14 7.56
C LYS A 183 15.19 -8.81 6.21
N SER A 184 14.75 -9.83 5.46
CA SER A 184 14.06 -9.66 4.18
C SER A 184 12.74 -8.90 4.34
N ILE A 185 11.96 -9.20 5.39
CA ILE A 185 10.75 -8.42 5.73
C ILE A 185 11.09 -6.97 6.05
N LEU A 186 12.09 -6.73 6.89
CA LEU A 186 12.47 -5.37 7.30
C LEU A 186 12.88 -4.52 6.09
N TRP A 187 13.73 -5.06 5.21
CA TRP A 187 14.14 -4.37 3.99
C TRP A 187 12.99 -4.19 3.01
N ALA A 188 12.16 -5.21 2.82
CA ALA A 188 10.98 -5.10 1.96
C ALA A 188 10.00 -4.03 2.48
N TRP A 189 9.79 -3.97 3.79
CA TRP A 189 8.92 -2.99 4.44
C TRP A 189 9.43 -1.57 4.26
N LEU A 190 10.72 -1.34 4.52
CA LEU A 190 11.34 -0.03 4.35
C LEU A 190 11.37 0.42 2.88
N LEU A 191 11.84 -0.44 1.98
CA LEU A 191 12.01 -0.08 0.56
C LEU A 191 10.66 0.13 -0.14
N SER A 192 9.63 -0.65 0.20
CA SER A 192 8.28 -0.42 -0.36
C SER A 192 7.63 0.87 0.18
N ALA A 193 7.89 1.26 1.42
CA ALA A 193 7.44 2.54 1.96
C ALA A 193 8.19 3.74 1.34
N LEU A 194 9.50 3.62 1.10
CA LEU A 194 10.27 4.64 0.38
C LEU A 194 9.80 4.77 -1.08
N TRP A 195 9.56 3.64 -1.75
CA TRP A 195 8.95 3.61 -3.08
C TRP A 195 7.61 4.35 -3.10
N PHE A 196 6.74 4.07 -2.12
CA PHE A 196 5.46 4.75 -1.97
C PHE A 196 5.60 6.25 -1.69
N GLY A 197 6.57 6.68 -0.87
CA GLY A 197 6.86 8.10 -0.69
C GLY A 197 7.32 8.76 -2.00
N ALA A 198 8.20 8.10 -2.75
CA ALA A 198 8.78 8.67 -3.97
C ALA A 198 7.73 8.96 -5.06
N ILE A 199 6.77 8.06 -5.27
CA ILE A 199 5.69 8.28 -6.25
C ILE A 199 4.78 9.47 -5.91
N HIS A 200 4.77 9.93 -4.65
CA HIS A 200 3.96 11.07 -4.22
C HIS A 200 4.65 12.43 -4.41
N LEU A 201 5.93 12.45 -4.79
CA LEU A 201 6.71 13.70 -4.90
C LEU A 201 6.04 14.73 -5.81
N THR A 202 5.56 14.34 -6.98
CA THR A 202 4.92 15.28 -7.91
C THR A 202 3.60 15.83 -7.37
N THR A 203 2.82 15.04 -6.63
CA THR A 203 1.55 15.45 -6.01
C THR A 203 1.76 16.49 -4.91
N TYR A 204 2.87 16.43 -4.19
CA TYR A 204 3.17 17.31 -3.05
C TYR A 204 4.31 18.29 -3.34
N ASN A 205 4.42 18.79 -4.58
CA ASN A 205 5.38 19.83 -4.97
C ASN A 205 6.83 19.52 -4.58
N TRP A 206 7.23 18.25 -4.70
CA TRP A 206 8.55 17.74 -4.32
C TRP A 206 8.91 17.95 -2.85
N ASN A 207 7.92 18.05 -1.96
CA ASN A 207 8.15 18.10 -0.52
C ASN A 207 8.65 16.73 -0.01
N ILE A 208 9.98 16.59 0.03
CA ILE A 208 10.68 15.36 0.41
C ILE A 208 10.29 14.92 1.83
N ILE A 209 10.19 15.85 2.77
CA ILE A 209 9.85 15.53 4.17
C ILE A 209 8.42 14.99 4.26
N GLN A 210 7.45 15.65 3.64
CA GLN A 210 6.07 15.16 3.59
C GLN A 210 5.99 13.78 2.91
N CYS A 211 6.69 13.59 1.80
CA CYS A 211 6.64 12.35 1.02
C CYS A 211 7.29 11.15 1.73
N PHE A 212 8.49 11.32 2.30
CA PHE A 212 9.21 10.20 2.90
C PHE A 212 8.95 10.03 4.39
N VAL A 213 8.71 11.11 5.13
CA VAL A 213 8.50 11.04 6.59
C VAL A 213 7.02 10.88 6.93
N ILE A 214 6.14 11.75 6.42
CA ILE A 214 4.71 11.67 6.74
C ILE A 214 4.05 10.54 5.95
N ILE A 215 4.11 10.59 4.62
CA ILE A 215 3.46 9.62 3.72
C ILE A 215 4.16 8.26 3.78
N GLY A 216 5.50 8.24 3.72
CA GLY A 216 6.29 7.02 3.93
C GLY A 216 6.06 6.41 5.32
N GLY A 217 5.99 7.25 6.37
CA GLY A 217 5.66 6.81 7.73
C GLY A 217 4.26 6.19 7.85
N ALA A 218 3.26 6.80 7.19
CA ALA A 218 1.92 6.22 7.06
C ALA A 218 2.00 4.82 6.42
N ARG A 219 2.78 4.71 5.34
CA ARG A 219 2.90 3.43 4.62
C ARG A 219 3.53 2.34 5.47
N ILE A 220 4.46 2.67 6.37
CA ILE A 220 5.00 1.71 7.33
C ILE A 220 3.87 1.13 8.20
N ALA A 221 3.03 1.98 8.80
CA ALA A 221 1.93 1.54 9.65
C ALA A 221 0.85 0.74 8.88
N LEU A 222 0.44 1.17 7.69
CA LEU A 222 -0.55 0.45 6.88
C LEU A 222 -0.04 -0.90 6.37
N THR A 223 1.21 -0.96 5.89
CA THR A 223 1.81 -2.22 5.40
C THR A 223 1.92 -3.26 6.52
N LEU A 224 1.97 -2.84 7.78
CA LEU A 224 1.92 -3.75 8.93
C LEU A 224 0.63 -4.60 8.95
N ALA A 225 -0.49 -4.10 8.42
CA ALA A 225 -1.71 -4.88 8.28
C ALA A 225 -1.52 -6.10 7.36
N PHE A 226 -0.82 -5.90 6.24
CA PHE A 226 -0.45 -6.98 5.33
C PHE A 226 0.61 -7.89 5.95
N ILE A 227 1.65 -7.33 6.59
CA ILE A 227 2.67 -8.12 7.30
C ILE A 227 2.03 -8.97 8.38
N ARG A 228 1.02 -8.49 9.09
CA ARG A 228 0.39 -9.26 10.16
C ARG A 228 -0.40 -10.46 9.63
N THR A 229 -1.24 -10.22 8.63
CA THR A 229 -2.29 -11.17 8.18
C THR A 229 -1.92 -11.95 6.92
N LYS A 230 -0.96 -11.44 6.15
CA LYS A 230 -0.59 -11.88 4.78
C LYS A 230 -1.79 -11.90 3.83
N ASN A 231 -2.75 -11.00 4.05
CA ASN A 231 -3.95 -10.87 3.25
C ASN A 231 -4.09 -9.41 2.80
N ILE A 232 -3.97 -9.16 1.50
CA ILE A 232 -4.04 -7.81 0.93
C ILE A 232 -5.38 -7.14 1.19
N TRP A 233 -6.46 -7.92 1.38
CA TRP A 233 -7.76 -7.33 1.72
C TRP A 233 -7.74 -6.61 3.07
N VAL A 234 -6.93 -7.06 4.03
CA VAL A 234 -6.84 -6.43 5.36
C VAL A 234 -6.13 -5.09 5.28
N SER A 235 -5.02 -5.00 4.55
CA SER A 235 -4.35 -3.72 4.35
C SER A 235 -5.18 -2.79 3.47
N THR A 236 -5.86 -3.31 2.44
CA THR A 236 -6.81 -2.53 1.62
C THR A 236 -7.94 -1.95 2.46
N GLY A 237 -8.58 -2.77 3.29
CA GLY A 237 -9.66 -2.30 4.17
C GLY A 237 -9.15 -1.27 5.19
N ALA A 238 -7.98 -1.50 5.79
CA ALA A 238 -7.37 -0.51 6.69
C ALA A 238 -7.08 0.81 5.98
N HIS A 239 -6.57 0.75 4.75
CA HIS A 239 -6.22 1.91 3.94
C HIS A 239 -7.47 2.70 3.55
N ILE A 240 -8.53 2.03 3.09
CA ILE A 240 -9.83 2.65 2.78
C ILE A 240 -10.41 3.34 4.02
N LEU A 241 -10.46 2.64 5.17
CA LEU A 241 -11.00 3.22 6.40
C LEU A 241 -10.18 4.43 6.87
N ASN A 242 -8.86 4.36 6.78
CA ASN A 242 -7.97 5.46 7.11
C ASN A 242 -8.25 6.70 6.25
N ASP A 243 -8.18 6.53 4.94
CA ASP A 243 -8.26 7.65 4.00
C ASP A 243 -9.66 8.23 3.95
N TRP A 244 -10.70 7.40 3.94
CA TRP A 244 -12.08 7.88 3.96
C TRP A 244 -12.40 8.62 5.25
N ALA A 245 -11.85 8.22 6.41
CA ALA A 245 -12.03 8.98 7.65
C ALA A 245 -11.40 10.38 7.53
N LEU A 246 -10.17 10.48 7.02
CA LEU A 246 -9.47 11.75 6.84
C LEU A 246 -10.13 12.64 5.78
N PHE A 247 -10.50 12.08 4.63
CA PHE A 247 -11.20 12.81 3.57
C PHE A 247 -12.54 13.34 4.06
N THR A 248 -13.30 12.55 4.82
CA THR A 248 -14.58 12.97 5.40
C THR A 248 -14.37 14.11 6.40
N ALA A 249 -13.39 13.99 7.29
CA ALA A 249 -13.09 15.04 8.27
C ALA A 249 -12.69 16.36 7.59
N ILE A 250 -11.84 16.31 6.57
CA ILE A 250 -11.42 17.48 5.79
C ILE A 250 -12.62 18.08 5.03
N THR A 251 -13.43 17.24 4.39
CA THR A 251 -14.61 17.68 3.63
C THR A 251 -15.62 18.39 4.53
N LEU A 252 -15.91 17.84 5.70
CA LEU A 252 -16.79 18.48 6.69
C LEU A 252 -16.22 19.82 7.17
N ALA A 253 -14.90 19.89 7.40
CA ALA A 253 -14.25 21.14 7.78
C ALA A 253 -14.31 22.22 6.68
N GLN A 254 -14.43 21.85 5.41
CA GLN A 254 -14.64 22.78 4.29
C GLN A 254 -16.07 23.32 4.23
N VAL A 255 -17.08 22.53 4.62
CA VAL A 255 -18.49 22.96 4.65
C VAL A 255 -18.76 23.96 5.77
N LEU A 256 -18.01 23.86 6.88
CA LEU A 256 -18.19 24.69 8.08
C LEU A 256 -17.44 26.02 8.02
N LYS A 257 -16.64 26.26 6.98
CA LYS A 257 -15.90 27.50 6.74
C LYS A 257 -16.58 28.33 5.68
#